data_AF-A0A1V6PRP0-F1
#
_entry.id   AF-A0A1V6PRP0-F1
#
_cell.length_a   1.000
_cell.length_b   1.000
_cell.length_c   1.000
_cell.angle_alpha   90.00
_cell.angle_beta   90.00
_cell.angle_gamma   90.00
#
_symmetry.space_group_name_H-M   'P 1'
#
loop_
_entity.id
_entity.type
_entity.pdbx_description
1 polymer ?
#
loop_
_entity_poly.entity_id
_entity_poly.type
_entity_poly.pdbx_seq_one_letter_code
_entity_poly.pdbx_strand_id
1 'polypeptide(L)'
;MQFSLTSLLLLGISCLVSARSLTINIPVSSPLPNPHVLPATTHATLTTLPSGGKDHILSASLTRSASFVFRDLPSSGPDSQPESYLLDIRSAGEYVFAPYRVDVAADGTILGVWETFRGNPWDNLGAVKYIVDVAATKQDDVVVEAKVVARKAFYEERAKFSPMSLVKNPMILLAIVAMGLMFGMPKLMENMDPELRAEFEQHSRASPISGATNNAMTGGGFDLAGWMAGTSAHPTTNTDAAQGGATGRDTSGPARKRG
;
A
#
# COMPACT_ATOMS: atom_id res chain seq x y z
N MET A 1 -71.21 -35.64 -33.26
CA MET A 1 -70.12 -34.64 -33.17
C MET A 1 -69.14 -35.14 -32.13
N GLN A 2 -68.03 -35.74 -32.57
CA GLN A 2 -66.99 -36.28 -31.68
C GLN A 2 -66.00 -35.16 -31.38
N PHE A 3 -65.94 -34.70 -30.12
CA PHE A 3 -64.90 -33.77 -29.68
C PHE A 3 -63.70 -34.57 -29.18
N SER A 4 -62.57 -34.37 -29.87
CA SER A 4 -61.29 -35.04 -29.64
C SER A 4 -60.72 -34.70 -28.26
N LEU A 5 -60.53 -35.71 -27.41
CA LEU A 5 -60.00 -35.60 -26.04
C LEU A 5 -58.46 -35.51 -25.95
N THR A 6 -57.78 -35.26 -27.07
CA THR A 6 -56.30 -35.37 -27.17
C THR A 6 -55.53 -34.07 -26.94
N SER A 7 -56.17 -32.97 -26.57
CA SER A 7 -55.53 -31.64 -26.54
C SER A 7 -55.11 -31.12 -25.14
N LEU A 8 -55.05 -31.97 -24.11
CA LEU A 8 -54.77 -31.51 -22.74
C LEU A 8 -53.67 -32.34 -22.04
N LEU A 9 -52.50 -32.46 -22.67
CA LEU A 9 -51.31 -33.01 -21.99
C LEU A 9 -50.02 -32.31 -22.45
N LEU A 10 -49.98 -30.98 -22.31
CA LEU A 10 -48.78 -30.16 -22.51
C LEU A 10 -48.59 -29.16 -21.34
N LEU A 11 -48.97 -29.57 -20.13
CA LEU A 11 -48.62 -28.84 -18.91
C LEU A 11 -47.25 -29.28 -18.40
N GLY A 12 -46.27 -28.40 -18.56
CA GLY A 12 -45.30 -28.10 -17.52
C GLY A 12 -44.22 -29.14 -17.25
N ILE A 13 -43.29 -29.32 -18.20
CA ILE A 13 -41.91 -29.65 -17.82
C ILE A 13 -41.30 -28.35 -17.30
N SER A 14 -41.62 -27.99 -16.05
CA SER A 14 -40.84 -27.01 -15.30
C SER A 14 -39.45 -27.63 -15.09
N CYS A 15 -38.50 -27.22 -15.95
CA CYS A 15 -37.10 -27.52 -15.77
C CYS A 15 -36.71 -26.96 -14.39
N LEU A 16 -36.52 -27.85 -13.41
CA LEU A 16 -35.94 -27.50 -12.11
C LEU A 16 -34.46 -27.21 -12.35
N VAL A 17 -34.16 -26.01 -12.84
CA VAL A 17 -32.79 -25.48 -12.81
C VAL A 17 -32.49 -25.18 -11.36
N SER A 18 -31.66 -26.02 -10.74
CA SER A 18 -31.11 -25.75 -9.42
C SER A 18 -30.15 -24.58 -9.54
N ALA A 19 -30.65 -23.36 -9.31
CA ALA A 19 -29.83 -22.16 -9.32
C ALA A 19 -28.93 -22.14 -8.07
N ARG A 20 -27.64 -22.40 -8.24
CA ARG A 20 -26.64 -22.23 -7.19
C ARG A 20 -26.26 -20.76 -7.10
N SER A 21 -26.12 -20.22 -5.90
CA SER A 21 -25.67 -18.85 -5.70
C SER A 21 -24.46 -18.73 -4.78
N LEU A 22 -23.56 -17.82 -5.13
CA LEU A 22 -22.49 -17.34 -4.27
C LEU A 22 -22.83 -15.91 -3.86
N THR A 23 -23.04 -15.72 -2.56
CA THR A 23 -23.32 -14.41 -1.97
C THR A 23 -22.10 -13.92 -1.22
N ILE A 24 -21.60 -12.74 -1.57
CA ILE A 24 -20.47 -12.10 -0.93
C ILE A 24 -20.99 -10.91 -0.10
N ASN A 25 -20.97 -11.04 1.21
CA ASN A 25 -21.43 -10.00 2.14
C ASN A 25 -20.27 -9.07 2.53
N ILE A 26 -20.52 -7.76 2.61
CA ILE A 26 -19.52 -6.80 3.08
C ILE A 26 -19.79 -6.45 4.55
N PRO A 27 -19.00 -6.96 5.50
CA PRO A 27 -19.18 -6.67 6.91
C PRO A 27 -18.71 -5.25 7.26
N VAL A 28 -19.18 -4.76 8.41
CA VAL A 28 -18.61 -3.58 9.06
C VAL A 28 -17.16 -3.87 9.46
N SER A 29 -16.25 -2.94 9.20
CA SER A 29 -14.83 -3.10 9.53
C SER A 29 -14.19 -1.77 9.91
N SER A 30 -12.99 -1.81 10.51
CA SER A 30 -12.23 -0.59 10.86
C SER A 30 -12.07 0.39 9.68
N PRO A 31 -11.62 -0.04 8.48
CA PRO A 31 -11.54 0.86 7.34
C PRO A 31 -12.91 1.25 6.76
N LEU A 32 -13.94 0.42 6.90
CA LEU A 32 -15.30 0.66 6.38
C LEU A 32 -16.35 0.48 7.50
N PRO A 33 -16.59 1.51 8.32
CA PRO A 33 -17.55 1.43 9.42
C PRO A 33 -19.01 1.25 8.97
N ASN A 34 -19.35 1.76 7.78
CA ASN A 34 -20.68 1.64 7.19
C ASN A 34 -20.60 1.13 5.73
N PRO A 35 -20.97 -0.15 5.48
CA PRO A 35 -20.98 -0.74 4.14
C PRO A 35 -21.89 -0.03 3.12
N HIS A 36 -22.93 0.68 3.57
CA HIS A 36 -23.86 1.39 2.68
C HIS A 36 -23.28 2.69 2.10
N VAL A 37 -22.08 3.10 2.51
CA VAL A 37 -21.38 4.26 1.94
C VAL A 37 -20.70 3.90 0.62
N LEU A 38 -20.57 2.61 0.31
CA LEU A 38 -19.93 2.16 -0.93
C LEU A 38 -20.67 2.71 -2.16
N PRO A 39 -19.93 3.21 -3.17
CA PRO A 39 -20.54 3.74 -4.37
C PRO A 39 -21.24 2.63 -5.15
N ALA A 40 -22.35 2.98 -5.82
CA ALA A 40 -23.14 2.04 -6.64
C ALA A 40 -22.34 1.45 -7.82
N THR A 41 -21.22 2.07 -8.19
CA THR A 41 -20.28 1.55 -9.20
C THR A 41 -19.40 0.41 -8.69
N THR A 42 -19.51 0.08 -7.40
CA THR A 42 -18.83 -1.07 -6.81
C THR A 42 -19.43 -2.35 -7.35
N HIS A 43 -18.59 -3.22 -7.90
CA HIS A 43 -18.99 -4.51 -8.45
C HIS A 43 -17.94 -5.56 -8.14
N ALA A 44 -18.37 -6.81 -8.13
CA ALA A 44 -17.51 -7.97 -7.97
C ALA A 44 -17.46 -8.72 -9.30
N THR A 45 -16.30 -9.28 -9.64
CA THR A 45 -16.10 -10.08 -10.84
C THR A 45 -15.49 -11.42 -10.49
N LEU A 46 -16.03 -12.50 -11.06
CA LEU A 46 -15.40 -13.82 -11.09
C LEU A 46 -14.75 -14.00 -12.46
N THR A 47 -13.45 -14.26 -12.47
CA THR A 47 -12.68 -14.49 -13.70
C THR A 47 -11.96 -15.82 -13.62
N THR A 48 -12.10 -16.66 -14.64
CA THR A 48 -11.34 -17.90 -14.80
C THR A 48 -10.40 -17.79 -16.01
N LEU A 49 -9.44 -18.70 -16.11
CA LEU A 49 -8.64 -18.87 -17.32
C LEU A 49 -9.52 -19.45 -18.43
N PRO A 50 -9.37 -18.99 -19.69
CA PRO A 50 -10.12 -19.53 -20.80
C PRO A 50 -9.82 -21.02 -20.97
N SER A 51 -10.81 -21.85 -20.64
CA SER A 51 -10.79 -23.30 -20.85
C SER A 51 -11.82 -23.61 -21.94
N GLY A 52 -11.38 -24.25 -23.04
CA GLY A 52 -12.29 -24.61 -24.14
C GLY A 52 -12.83 -23.44 -24.97
N GLY A 53 -12.15 -22.28 -24.98
CA GLY A 53 -12.44 -21.17 -25.90
C GLY A 53 -13.63 -20.28 -25.51
N LYS A 54 -14.14 -20.40 -24.27
CA LYS A 54 -15.12 -19.48 -23.71
C LYS A 54 -14.49 -18.69 -22.56
N ASP A 55 -14.55 -17.37 -22.65
CA ASP A 55 -14.22 -16.49 -21.52
C ASP A 55 -15.39 -16.50 -20.54
N HIS A 56 -15.18 -17.06 -19.35
CA HIS A 56 -16.18 -17.08 -18.30
C HIS A 56 -15.92 -15.95 -17.30
N ILE A 57 -16.36 -14.75 -17.66
CA ILE A 57 -16.33 -13.57 -16.78
C ILE A 57 -17.75 -13.32 -16.28
N LEU A 58 -17.96 -13.51 -14.98
CA LEU A 58 -19.22 -13.17 -14.32
C LEU A 58 -19.04 -11.89 -13.53
N SER A 59 -20.07 -11.05 -13.52
CA SER A 59 -20.07 -9.79 -12.78
C SER A 59 -21.34 -9.68 -11.94
N ALA A 60 -21.20 -9.21 -10.71
CA ALA A 60 -22.29 -8.92 -9.80
C ALA A 60 -22.17 -7.49 -9.30
N SER A 61 -23.28 -6.75 -9.34
CA SER A 61 -23.35 -5.38 -8.81
C SER A 61 -23.66 -5.37 -7.32
N LEU A 62 -23.29 -4.27 -6.65
CA LEU A 62 -23.60 -4.08 -5.23
C LEU A 62 -25.12 -3.98 -5.01
N THR A 63 -25.64 -4.84 -4.13
CA THR A 63 -27.04 -4.82 -3.71
C THR A 63 -27.28 -3.83 -2.56
N ARG A 64 -28.57 -3.54 -2.26
CA ARG A 64 -28.95 -2.66 -1.13
C ARG A 64 -28.52 -3.21 0.23
N SER A 65 -28.37 -4.52 0.37
CA SER A 65 -27.88 -5.21 1.57
C SER A 65 -26.35 -5.19 1.70
N ALA A 66 -25.64 -4.40 0.89
CA ALA A 66 -24.18 -4.36 0.85
C ALA A 66 -23.54 -5.73 0.56
N SER A 67 -24.17 -6.51 -0.32
CA SER A 67 -23.69 -7.81 -0.77
C SER A 67 -23.64 -7.91 -2.29
N PHE A 68 -22.85 -8.85 -2.81
CA PHE A 68 -22.84 -9.23 -4.23
C PHE A 68 -23.43 -10.62 -4.37
N VAL A 69 -24.29 -10.85 -5.36
CA VAL A 69 -24.91 -12.16 -5.58
C VAL A 69 -24.56 -12.61 -6.99
N PHE A 70 -23.76 -13.66 -7.08
CA PHE A 70 -23.52 -14.39 -8.32
C PHE A 70 -24.56 -15.50 -8.41
N ARG A 71 -25.47 -15.37 -9.38
CA ARG A 71 -26.47 -16.39 -9.69
C ARG A 71 -25.98 -17.23 -10.86
N ASP A 72 -26.43 -18.48 -10.88
CA ASP A 72 -26.22 -19.39 -12.01
C ASP A 72 -24.73 -19.56 -12.31
N LEU A 73 -23.97 -20.02 -11.31
CA LEU A 73 -22.59 -20.42 -11.52
C LEU A 73 -22.54 -21.48 -12.63
N PRO A 74 -21.57 -21.39 -13.55
CA PRO A 74 -21.48 -22.25 -14.69
C PRO A 74 -21.30 -23.69 -14.26
N SER A 75 -22.27 -24.51 -14.60
CA SER A 75 -22.10 -25.95 -14.63
C SER A 75 -21.47 -26.32 -15.98
N SER A 76 -20.17 -26.61 -15.99
CA SER A 76 -19.60 -27.36 -17.12
C SER A 76 -20.15 -28.80 -17.04
N GLY A 77 -20.42 -29.44 -18.19
CA GLY A 77 -21.19 -30.69 -18.23
C GLY A 77 -20.65 -31.81 -17.31
N PRO A 78 -21.38 -32.91 -17.10
CA PRO A 78 -21.06 -33.92 -16.08
C PRO A 78 -19.65 -34.56 -16.15
N ASP A 79 -18.96 -34.43 -17.30
CA ASP A 79 -17.59 -34.94 -17.52
C ASP A 79 -16.49 -33.86 -17.37
N SER A 80 -16.84 -32.62 -17.01
CA SER A 80 -15.87 -31.53 -16.86
C SER A 80 -15.14 -31.57 -15.52
N GLN A 81 -13.93 -31.00 -15.50
CA GLN A 81 -13.18 -30.82 -14.26
C GLN A 81 -13.71 -29.62 -13.48
N PRO A 82 -13.53 -29.59 -12.14
CA PRO A 82 -13.78 -28.40 -11.34
C PRO A 82 -13.01 -27.19 -11.89
N GLU A 83 -13.65 -26.03 -11.86
CA GLU A 83 -13.10 -24.78 -12.36
C GLU A 83 -12.79 -23.84 -11.20
N SER A 84 -11.64 -23.18 -11.28
CA SER A 84 -11.20 -22.22 -10.28
C SER A 84 -11.36 -20.80 -10.80
N TYR A 85 -12.07 -19.97 -10.03
CA TYR A 85 -12.35 -18.58 -10.31
C TYR A 85 -11.59 -17.67 -9.36
N LEU A 86 -11.12 -16.54 -9.89
CA LEU A 86 -10.64 -15.42 -9.09
C LEU A 86 -11.78 -14.42 -8.88
N LEU A 87 -12.18 -14.22 -7.63
CA LEU A 87 -13.10 -13.17 -7.21
C LEU A 87 -12.32 -11.89 -6.88
N ASP A 88 -12.63 -10.82 -7.59
CA ASP A 88 -12.10 -9.47 -7.35
C ASP A 88 -13.27 -8.50 -7.11
N ILE A 89 -13.16 -7.67 -6.07
CA ILE A 89 -14.17 -6.65 -5.75
C ILE A 89 -13.58 -5.28 -6.04
N ARG A 90 -14.19 -4.58 -6.99
CA ARG A 90 -13.74 -3.28 -7.47
C ARG A 90 -14.70 -2.21 -7.00
N SER A 91 -14.23 -1.41 -6.05
CA SER A 91 -14.87 -0.14 -5.70
C SER A 91 -14.18 1.02 -6.42
N ALA A 92 -14.97 1.89 -7.03
CA ALA A 92 -14.47 3.11 -7.66
C ALA A 92 -13.92 4.03 -6.58
N GLY A 93 -12.62 4.31 -6.61
CA GLY A 93 -12.05 5.44 -5.87
C GLY A 93 -11.92 5.31 -4.34
N GLU A 94 -12.50 4.31 -3.67
CA GLU A 94 -12.58 4.37 -2.20
C GLU A 94 -11.92 3.23 -1.46
N TYR A 95 -12.25 1.97 -1.77
CA TYR A 95 -11.81 0.84 -0.94
C TYR A 95 -11.08 -0.24 -1.75
N VAL A 96 -10.13 -0.89 -1.07
CA VAL A 96 -9.42 -2.08 -1.55
C VAL A 96 -9.94 -3.27 -0.77
N PHE A 97 -10.34 -4.31 -1.50
CA PHE A 97 -10.80 -5.58 -0.94
C PHE A 97 -9.74 -6.66 -1.18
N ALA A 98 -9.74 -7.68 -0.33
CA ALA A 98 -8.93 -8.87 -0.56
C ALA A 98 -9.51 -9.67 -1.74
N PRO A 99 -8.69 -10.19 -2.66
CA PRO A 99 -9.16 -11.12 -3.68
C PRO A 99 -9.38 -12.51 -3.08
N TYR A 100 -10.26 -13.30 -3.69
CA TYR A 100 -10.53 -14.68 -3.27
C TYR A 100 -10.39 -15.65 -4.43
N ARG A 101 -9.92 -16.86 -4.15
CA ARG A 101 -10.07 -18.01 -5.04
C ARG A 101 -11.37 -18.72 -4.69
N VAL A 102 -12.16 -19.04 -5.69
CA VAL A 102 -13.44 -19.77 -5.57
C VAL A 102 -13.35 -20.98 -6.48
N ASP A 103 -13.39 -22.18 -5.90
CA ASP A 103 -13.44 -23.40 -6.70
C ASP A 103 -14.88 -23.88 -6.83
N VAL A 104 -15.31 -24.13 -8.06
CA VAL A 104 -16.67 -24.54 -8.42
C VAL A 104 -16.59 -25.91 -9.10
N ALA A 105 -17.41 -26.86 -8.64
CA ALA A 105 -17.52 -28.17 -9.25
C ALA A 105 -18.27 -28.11 -10.59
N ALA A 106 -18.18 -29.19 -11.37
CA ALA A 106 -18.91 -29.33 -12.64
C ALA A 106 -20.43 -29.14 -12.49
N ASP A 107 -21.00 -29.52 -11.33
CA ASP A 107 -22.43 -29.33 -11.04
C ASP A 107 -22.81 -27.89 -10.63
N GLY A 108 -21.85 -26.96 -10.62
CA GLY A 108 -22.04 -25.58 -10.14
C GLY A 108 -21.96 -25.42 -8.63
N THR A 109 -21.69 -26.49 -7.86
CA THR A 109 -21.51 -26.42 -6.41
C THR A 109 -20.18 -25.75 -6.07
N ILE A 110 -20.21 -24.79 -5.14
CA ILE A 110 -18.99 -24.14 -4.65
C ILE A 110 -18.27 -25.12 -3.73
N LEU A 111 -17.08 -25.58 -4.10
CA LEU A 111 -16.26 -26.50 -3.32
C LEU A 111 -15.55 -25.80 -2.16
N GLY A 112 -15.08 -24.57 -2.41
CA GLY A 112 -14.43 -23.77 -1.39
C GLY A 112 -14.09 -22.36 -1.86
N VAL A 113 -13.82 -21.52 -0.87
CA VAL A 113 -13.44 -20.11 -1.02
C VAL A 113 -12.27 -19.81 -0.10
N TRP A 114 -11.19 -19.27 -0.66
CA TRP A 114 -9.94 -18.95 0.03
C TRP A 114 -9.53 -17.52 -0.25
N GLU A 115 -9.05 -16.82 0.78
CA GLU A 115 -8.41 -15.51 0.62
C GLU A 115 -7.05 -15.68 -0.07
N THR A 116 -6.79 -14.86 -1.10
CA THR A 116 -5.54 -14.87 -1.85
C THR A 116 -4.96 -13.45 -1.95
N PHE A 117 -3.80 -13.31 -2.57
CA PHE A 117 -3.18 -12.03 -2.85
C PHE A 117 -2.37 -12.11 -4.15
N ARG A 118 -2.07 -10.94 -4.74
CA ARG A 118 -1.31 -10.88 -5.99
C ARG A 118 0.10 -11.44 -5.79
N GLY A 119 0.47 -12.41 -6.62
CA GLY A 119 1.77 -13.09 -6.54
C GLY A 119 1.77 -14.36 -5.69
N ASN A 120 0.65 -14.73 -5.06
CA ASN A 120 0.51 -16.05 -4.43
C ASN A 120 0.41 -17.15 -5.52
N PRO A 121 1.20 -18.24 -5.45
CA PRO A 121 1.02 -19.40 -6.33
C PRO A 121 -0.41 -19.94 -6.26
N TRP A 122 -0.96 -20.38 -7.39
CA TRP A 122 -2.36 -20.85 -7.45
C TRP A 122 -2.59 -22.06 -6.54
N ASP A 123 -1.64 -23.00 -6.50
CA ASP A 123 -1.70 -24.22 -5.68
C ASP A 123 -1.66 -23.95 -4.17
N ASN A 124 -1.18 -22.78 -3.76
CA ASN A 124 -1.13 -22.39 -2.37
C ASN A 124 -2.48 -21.82 -1.94
N LEU A 125 -3.36 -22.69 -1.44
CA LEU A 125 -4.64 -22.32 -0.85
C LEU A 125 -4.37 -21.52 0.43
N GLY A 126 -4.68 -20.21 0.38
CA GLY A 126 -4.48 -19.29 1.49
C GLY A 126 -5.48 -19.51 2.63
N ALA A 127 -5.82 -18.43 3.35
CA ALA A 127 -6.75 -18.53 4.47
C ALA A 127 -8.15 -18.97 4.01
N VAL A 128 -8.65 -20.06 4.58
CA VAL A 128 -9.97 -20.62 4.26
C VAL A 128 -11.07 -19.67 4.74
N LYS A 129 -12.03 -19.36 3.87
CA LYS A 129 -13.27 -18.69 4.23
C LYS A 129 -14.46 -19.63 4.24
N TYR A 130 -14.48 -20.57 3.30
CA TYR A 130 -15.52 -21.58 3.20
C TYR A 130 -14.95 -22.83 2.53
N ILE A 131 -15.31 -24.01 3.02
CA ILE A 131 -15.04 -25.31 2.38
C ILE A 131 -16.31 -26.13 2.56
N VAL A 132 -16.72 -26.87 1.52
CA VAL A 132 -17.78 -27.87 1.64
C VAL A 132 -17.28 -28.99 2.54
N ASP A 133 -17.92 -29.15 3.70
CA ASP A 133 -17.68 -30.29 4.56
C ASP A 133 -18.26 -31.55 3.88
N VAL A 134 -17.44 -32.60 3.74
CA VAL A 134 -17.79 -33.86 3.09
C VAL A 134 -18.95 -34.56 3.82
N ALA A 135 -19.17 -34.25 5.10
CA ALA A 135 -20.27 -34.77 5.91
C ALA A 135 -21.55 -33.90 5.87
N ALA A 136 -21.48 -32.67 5.37
CA ALA A 136 -22.60 -31.73 5.36
C ALA A 136 -23.35 -31.74 4.02
N THR A 137 -24.66 -31.48 4.08
CA THR A 137 -25.51 -31.31 2.89
C THR A 137 -24.95 -30.18 2.02
N LYS A 138 -24.74 -30.45 0.73
CA LYS A 138 -24.30 -29.43 -0.24
C LYS A 138 -25.24 -28.22 -0.17
N GLN A 139 -24.76 -27.07 0.32
CA GLN A 139 -25.55 -25.85 0.38
C GLN A 139 -25.70 -25.23 -1.02
N ASP A 140 -26.93 -24.89 -1.39
CA ASP A 140 -27.26 -24.27 -2.67
C ASP A 140 -26.92 -22.77 -2.69
N ASP A 141 -26.91 -22.11 -1.53
CA ASP A 141 -26.52 -20.71 -1.36
C ASP A 141 -25.40 -20.61 -0.33
N VAL A 142 -24.23 -20.12 -0.77
CA VAL A 142 -23.05 -19.97 0.08
C VAL A 142 -22.81 -18.49 0.32
N VAL A 143 -22.74 -18.10 1.60
CA VAL A 143 -22.47 -16.73 2.01
C VAL A 143 -21.04 -16.61 2.53
N VAL A 144 -20.25 -15.71 1.95
CA VAL A 144 -18.86 -15.43 2.36
C VAL A 144 -18.68 -13.94 2.67
N GLU A 145 -17.93 -13.64 3.73
CA GLU A 145 -17.62 -12.26 4.10
C GLU A 145 -16.40 -11.72 3.35
N ALA A 146 -16.58 -10.56 2.70
CA ALA A 146 -15.52 -9.81 2.06
C ALA A 146 -14.67 -9.05 3.09
N LYS A 147 -13.36 -9.05 2.91
CA LYS A 147 -12.40 -8.36 3.76
C LYS A 147 -11.98 -7.05 3.10
N VAL A 148 -12.25 -5.95 3.79
CA VAL A 148 -11.75 -4.62 3.39
C VAL A 148 -10.32 -4.46 3.92
N VAL A 149 -9.38 -4.24 3.02
CA VAL A 149 -7.94 -4.14 3.34
C VAL A 149 -7.58 -2.71 3.73
N ALA A 150 -7.97 -1.74 2.90
CA ALA A 150 -7.58 -0.35 3.08
C ALA A 150 -8.49 0.60 2.29
N ARG A 151 -8.38 1.89 2.59
CA ARG A 151 -8.93 2.98 1.77
C ARG A 151 -7.90 3.40 0.71
N LYS A 152 -8.34 3.62 -0.52
CA LYS A 152 -7.49 4.09 -1.62
C LYS A 152 -7.14 5.56 -1.40
N ALA A 153 -5.85 5.86 -1.39
CA ALA A 153 -5.33 7.22 -1.42
C ALA A 153 -4.67 7.45 -2.77
N PHE A 154 -5.33 8.21 -3.65
CA PHE A 154 -4.79 8.54 -4.98
C PHE A 154 -3.91 9.79 -4.97
N TYR A 155 -4.06 10.62 -3.95
CA TYR A 155 -3.37 11.89 -3.83
C TYR A 155 -2.46 11.86 -2.61
N GLU A 156 -1.26 12.37 -2.79
CA GLU A 156 -0.34 12.68 -1.72
C GLU A 156 -0.51 14.16 -1.34
N GLU A 157 -0.63 14.44 -0.04
CA GLU A 157 -0.64 15.83 0.41
C GLU A 157 0.74 16.46 0.24
N ARG A 158 0.78 17.68 -0.30
CA ARG A 158 2.04 18.44 -0.35
C ARG A 158 2.56 18.66 1.07
N ALA A 159 3.87 18.54 1.24
CA ALA A 159 4.52 18.88 2.49
C ALA A 159 4.14 20.31 2.91
N LYS A 160 3.43 20.43 4.03
CA LYS A 160 3.06 21.71 4.64
C LYS A 160 4.18 22.16 5.56
N PHE A 161 4.43 23.46 5.61
CA PHE A 161 5.30 24.04 6.61
C PHE A 161 4.68 23.84 7.99
N SER A 162 5.32 23.03 8.83
CA SER A 162 4.91 22.79 10.22
C SER A 162 5.97 23.41 11.14
N PRO A 163 5.63 24.41 11.97
CA PRO A 163 6.56 24.98 12.94
C PRO A 163 7.16 23.93 13.88
N MET A 164 6.39 22.87 14.20
CA MET A 164 6.89 21.75 15.01
C MET A 164 7.90 20.88 14.24
N SER A 165 7.71 20.72 12.93
CA SER A 165 8.70 20.02 12.08
C SER A 165 9.96 20.85 11.86
N LEU A 166 9.84 22.19 11.88
CA LEU A 166 10.97 23.11 11.84
C LEU A 166 11.87 22.96 13.08
N VAL A 167 11.27 22.92 14.28
CA VAL A 167 12.02 22.69 15.53
C VAL A 167 12.65 21.30 15.58
N LYS A 168 11.98 20.27 15.04
CA LYS A 168 12.53 18.90 14.98
C LYS A 168 13.56 18.71 13.86
N ASN A 169 13.82 19.72 13.04
CA ASN A 169 14.80 19.62 11.97
C ASN A 169 16.22 19.71 12.57
N PRO A 170 17.07 18.66 12.40
CA PRO A 170 18.40 18.63 13.00
C PRO A 170 19.28 19.81 12.56
N MET A 171 19.12 20.31 11.33
CA MET A 171 19.89 21.46 10.85
C MET A 171 19.53 22.74 11.61
N ILE A 172 18.26 22.91 11.98
CA ILE A 172 17.77 24.10 12.67
C ILE A 172 18.12 24.05 14.16
N LEU A 173 18.08 22.87 14.78
CA LEU A 173 18.57 22.67 16.14
C LEU A 173 20.07 22.97 16.25
N LEU A 174 20.87 22.48 15.31
CA LEU A 174 22.30 22.78 15.26
C LEU A 174 22.55 24.28 15.08
N ALA A 175 21.78 24.96 14.22
CA ALA A 175 21.87 26.40 14.06
C ALA A 175 21.54 27.18 15.35
N ILE A 176 20.51 26.75 16.09
CA ILE A 176 20.14 27.37 17.38
C ILE A 176 21.21 27.10 18.45
N VAL A 177 21.73 25.88 18.53
CA VAL A 177 22.82 25.53 19.47
C VAL A 177 24.08 26.31 19.15
N ALA A 178 24.46 26.42 17.88
CA ALA A 178 25.61 27.19 17.44
C ALA A 178 25.44 28.68 17.80
N MET A 179 24.26 29.26 17.57
CA MET A 179 23.94 30.62 17.96
C MET A 179 24.03 30.80 19.49
N GLY A 180 23.52 29.85 20.27
CA GLY A 180 23.62 29.84 21.72
C GLY A 180 25.07 29.81 22.22
N LEU A 181 25.94 29.00 21.61
CA LEU A 181 27.36 28.93 21.96
C LEU A 181 28.09 30.22 21.56
N MET A 182 27.82 30.77 20.38
CA MET A 182 28.46 32.01 19.90
C MET A 182 28.22 33.20 20.83
N PHE A 183 27.01 33.36 21.38
CA PHE A 183 26.69 34.44 22.31
C PHE A 183 26.87 34.07 23.78
N GLY A 184 26.74 32.79 24.13
CA GLY A 184 26.81 32.30 25.51
C GLY A 184 28.24 32.07 26.00
N MET A 185 29.14 31.57 25.16
CA MET A 185 30.53 31.29 25.54
C MET A 185 31.30 32.53 26.02
N PRO A 186 31.22 33.70 25.35
CA PRO A 186 31.88 34.91 25.86
C PRO A 186 31.42 35.29 27.28
N LYS A 187 30.12 35.15 27.56
CA LYS A 187 29.54 35.45 28.87
C LYS A 187 29.90 34.44 29.95
N LEU A 188 30.04 33.17 29.60
CA LEU A 188 30.55 32.15 30.53
C LEU A 188 32.03 32.39 30.84
N MET A 189 32.83 32.70 29.82
CA MET A 189 34.25 32.99 30.00
C MET A 189 34.48 34.21 30.90
N GLU A 190 33.73 35.31 30.73
CA GLU A 190 33.82 36.52 31.57
C GLU A 190 33.63 36.24 33.07
N ASN A 191 32.86 35.21 33.45
CA ASN A 191 32.54 34.87 34.85
C ASN A 191 33.31 33.64 35.40
N MET A 192 34.20 33.01 34.63
CA MET A 192 35.02 31.87 35.09
C MET A 192 36.30 32.31 35.83
N ASP A 193 36.71 31.51 36.82
CA ASP A 193 37.97 31.67 37.58
C ASP A 193 39.20 31.48 36.66
N PRO A 194 40.29 32.26 36.79
CA PRO A 194 41.53 32.12 36.01
C PRO A 194 42.09 30.69 35.85
N GLU A 195 42.02 29.84 36.87
CA GLU A 195 42.52 28.46 36.76
C GLU A 195 41.65 27.59 35.84
N LEU A 196 40.32 27.73 35.94
CA LEU A 196 39.34 27.02 35.10
C LEU A 196 39.37 27.50 33.63
N ARG A 197 39.71 28.77 33.38
CA ARG A 197 39.90 29.28 32.02
C ARG A 197 41.12 28.65 31.34
N ALA A 198 42.22 28.53 32.07
CA ALA A 198 43.46 27.95 31.52
C ALA A 198 43.29 26.46 31.18
N GLU A 199 42.51 25.72 31.97
CA GLU A 199 42.14 24.33 31.65
C GLU A 199 41.23 24.26 30.42
N PHE A 200 40.22 25.14 30.32
CA PHE A 200 39.34 25.21 29.16
C PHE A 200 40.07 25.58 27.85
N GLU A 201 41.07 26.46 27.92
CA GLU A 201 41.93 26.79 26.78
C GLU A 201 42.80 25.61 26.33
N GLN A 202 43.28 24.80 27.28
CA GLN A 202 44.03 23.57 26.97
C GLN A 202 43.14 22.52 26.31
N HIS A 203 41.90 22.35 26.81
CA HIS A 203 40.93 21.40 26.26
C HIS A 203 40.28 21.84 24.94
N SER A 204 40.07 23.14 24.74
CA SER A 204 39.53 23.68 23.48
C SER A 204 40.55 23.60 22.34
N ARG A 205 41.86 23.69 22.63
CA ARG A 205 42.91 23.48 21.63
C ARG A 205 42.97 22.03 21.13
N ALA A 206 42.50 21.07 21.93
CA ALA A 206 42.44 19.65 21.56
C ALA A 206 41.14 19.27 20.83
N SER A 207 40.11 20.11 20.85
CA SER A 207 38.77 19.79 20.32
C SER A 207 38.52 20.44 18.95
N PRO A 208 38.24 19.67 17.88
CA PRO A 208 38.00 20.21 16.53
C PRO A 208 36.74 21.10 16.45
N ILE A 209 35.79 20.95 17.38
CA ILE A 209 34.61 21.83 17.53
C ILE A 209 35.02 23.22 18.03
N SER A 210 35.93 23.28 19.00
CA SER A 210 36.28 24.50 19.72
C SER A 210 37.30 25.36 18.95
N GLY A 211 38.18 24.73 18.16
CA GLY A 211 39.05 25.43 17.21
C GLY A 211 38.26 26.20 16.13
N ALA A 212 37.15 25.65 15.65
CA ALA A 212 36.27 26.31 14.68
C ALA A 212 35.50 27.49 15.30
N THR A 213 35.04 27.35 16.55
CA THR A 213 34.36 28.43 17.28
C THR A 213 35.31 29.59 17.65
N ASN A 214 36.56 29.33 17.99
CA ASN A 214 37.54 30.39 18.26
C ASN A 214 37.89 31.22 17.02
N ASN A 215 38.00 30.58 15.85
CA ASN A 215 38.27 31.29 14.58
C ASN A 215 37.10 32.22 14.18
N ALA A 216 35.87 31.79 14.47
CA ALA A 216 34.65 32.60 14.33
C ALA A 216 34.62 33.82 15.26
N MET A 217 35.06 33.64 16.50
CA MET A 217 35.02 34.68 17.53
C MET A 217 36.07 35.79 17.29
N THR A 218 37.18 35.46 16.62
CA THR A 218 38.24 36.43 16.27
C THR A 218 38.06 37.11 14.91
N GLY A 219 36.85 37.05 14.32
CA GLY A 219 36.51 37.77 13.10
C GLY A 219 36.74 37.01 11.79
N GLY A 220 37.11 35.73 11.84
CA GLY A 220 37.13 34.83 10.67
C GLY A 220 35.80 34.10 10.57
N GLY A 221 34.87 34.58 9.72
CA GLY A 221 33.50 34.06 9.62
C GLY A 221 33.36 32.53 9.74
N PHE A 222 32.45 32.09 10.61
CA PHE A 222 32.20 30.66 10.86
C PHE A 222 31.51 30.00 9.66
N ASP A 223 32.24 29.17 8.93
CA ASP A 223 31.65 28.30 7.91
C ASP A 223 31.15 27.00 8.55
N LEU A 224 29.89 27.04 9.01
CA LEU A 224 29.18 25.88 9.60
C LEU A 224 29.09 24.70 8.61
N ALA A 225 29.00 24.97 7.30
CA ALA A 225 28.86 23.93 6.28
C ALA A 225 30.21 23.22 6.05
N GLY A 226 31.30 23.96 5.95
CA GLY A 226 32.65 23.39 5.85
C GLY A 226 33.04 22.57 7.07
N TRP A 227 32.70 23.04 8.27
CA TRP A 227 32.95 22.32 9.52
C TRP A 227 32.16 20.98 9.60
N MET A 228 30.88 20.99 9.22
CA MET A 228 30.04 19.77 9.19
C MET A 228 30.41 18.81 8.05
N ALA A 229 30.97 19.32 6.96
CA ALA A 229 31.50 18.52 5.85
C ALA A 229 32.87 17.90 6.16
N GLY A 230 33.45 18.20 7.33
CA GLY A 230 34.80 17.74 7.70
C GLY A 230 35.92 18.39 6.89
N THR A 231 35.61 19.46 6.15
CA THR A 231 36.58 20.21 5.36
C THR A 231 37.10 21.35 6.22
N SER A 232 38.39 21.30 6.61
CA SER A 232 39.03 22.40 7.33
C SER A 232 38.92 23.70 6.52
N ALA A 233 38.51 24.78 7.19
CA ALA A 233 38.41 26.11 6.59
C ALA A 233 39.74 26.51 5.93
N HIS A 234 39.74 26.65 4.61
CA HIS A 234 40.84 27.28 3.90
C HIS A 234 40.65 28.81 4.02
N PRO A 235 41.69 29.59 4.34
CA PRO A 235 41.55 31.03 4.47
C PRO A 235 41.17 31.60 3.10
N THR A 236 40.01 32.25 3.03
CA THR A 236 39.61 33.02 1.84
C THR A 236 40.52 34.25 1.74
N THR A 237 41.64 34.11 1.05
CA THR A 237 42.35 35.26 0.50
C THR A 237 41.59 35.76 -0.72
N ASN A 238 41.12 37.00 -0.63
CA ASN A 238 40.65 37.76 -1.79
C ASN A 238 41.73 37.74 -2.89
N THR A 239 41.45 37.05 -3.99
CA THR A 239 42.01 37.35 -5.31
C THR A 239 40.97 36.97 -6.35
N ASP A 240 40.53 37.98 -7.10
CA ASP A 240 39.76 37.85 -8.32
C ASP A 240 40.37 36.82 -9.27
N ALA A 241 39.58 35.84 -9.72
CA ALA A 241 39.71 35.26 -11.06
C ALA A 241 38.46 34.45 -11.42
N ALA A 242 37.89 34.81 -12.56
CA ALA A 242 36.75 34.20 -13.20
C ALA A 242 37.01 32.77 -13.71
N GLN A 243 35.96 31.93 -13.67
CA GLN A 243 35.53 30.89 -14.63
C GLN A 243 34.70 29.87 -13.83
N GLY A 244 33.40 29.70 -14.05
CA GLY A 244 32.83 29.32 -15.33
C GLY A 244 33.06 27.82 -15.56
N GLY A 245 32.15 26.97 -15.10
CA GLY A 245 32.29 25.53 -15.31
C GLY A 245 31.20 24.67 -14.66
N ALA A 246 29.98 24.77 -15.16
CA ALA A 246 29.02 23.68 -15.03
C ALA A 246 29.56 22.45 -15.78
N THR A 247 29.51 21.27 -15.17
CA THR A 247 29.06 20.02 -15.82
C THR A 247 28.90 18.92 -14.79
N GLY A 248 27.69 18.39 -14.67
CA GLY A 248 27.48 17.03 -14.19
C GLY A 248 28.02 16.02 -15.22
N ARG A 249 28.43 14.85 -14.73
CA ARG A 249 28.50 13.63 -15.53
C ARG A 249 28.47 12.40 -14.63
N ASP A 250 27.27 11.82 -14.52
CA ASP A 250 27.11 10.39 -14.29
C ASP A 250 27.79 9.62 -15.43
N THR A 251 28.55 8.58 -15.11
CA THR A 251 28.54 7.26 -15.79
C THR A 251 29.69 6.38 -15.28
N SER A 252 29.40 5.40 -14.43
CA SER A 252 30.25 4.21 -14.28
C SER A 252 29.41 2.99 -13.86
N GLY A 253 28.78 2.35 -14.84
CA GLY A 253 28.18 1.01 -14.70
C GLY A 253 28.81 0.06 -15.74
N PRO A 254 29.32 -1.12 -15.35
CA PRO A 254 30.01 -2.01 -16.28
C PRO A 254 29.04 -2.79 -17.18
N ALA A 255 29.29 -2.70 -18.50
CA ALA A 255 28.58 -3.42 -19.56
C ALA A 255 28.90 -4.93 -19.55
N ARG A 256 27.88 -5.79 -19.52
CA ARG A 256 27.99 -7.23 -19.80
C ARG A 256 27.80 -7.49 -21.29
N LYS A 257 28.82 -8.10 -21.92
CA LYS A 257 28.75 -8.68 -23.27
C LYS A 257 27.93 -9.97 -23.25
N ARG A 258 27.09 -10.14 -24.27
CA ARG A 258 26.42 -11.39 -24.64
C ARG A 258 27.41 -12.35 -25.30
N GLY A 259 27.32 -13.61 -24.92
CA GLY A 259 27.61 -14.81 -25.70
C GLY A 259 26.41 -15.73 -25.52
#